data_AF-A0A401PZI1-F1
#
_entry.id   AF-A0A401PZI1-F1
#
_cell.length_a   1.000
_cell.length_b   1.000
_cell.length_c   1.000
_cell.angle_alpha   90.00
_cell.angle_beta   90.00
_cell.angle_gamma   90.00
#
_symmetry.space_group_name_H-M   'P 1'
#
loop_
_entity.id
_entity.type
_entity.pdbx_description
1 polymer ?
#
loop_
_entity_poly.entity_id
_entity_poly.type
_entity_poly.pdbx_seq_one_letter_code
_entity_poly.pdbx_strand_id
1 'polypeptide(L)'
;MRLYKCIISGDEMFSDIYKIKEGAKGITYEVEGNVISRTEGSIDESLIGGNASQECPNEQAESSTVRGIDIILNHNLKEVSFAKNTYRSYIKEYMKDLKKRIEKQNPEGVKTFTDNAQAVISDILTNFVNYQFFLGESMNHDGMVGLLNYREDGITPYMVFFKDGLEIEKCVSTKNAQKLFFKKNDALNWSLFCKKSHK
;
A
#
# COMPACT_ATOMS: atom_id res chain seq x y z
N MET A 1 9.18 -1.56 10.17
CA MET A 1 8.25 -1.17 9.11
C MET A 1 7.72 -2.45 8.49
N ARG A 2 6.40 -2.55 8.40
CA ARG A 2 5.69 -3.62 7.71
C ARG A 2 5.02 -3.02 6.49
N LEU A 3 5.15 -3.68 5.36
CA LEU A 3 4.48 -3.34 4.12
C LEU A 3 3.32 -4.30 3.92
N TYR A 4 2.18 -3.76 3.51
CA TYR A 4 0.98 -4.53 3.20
C TYR A 4 0.84 -4.57 1.70
N LYS A 5 1.14 -5.73 1.12
CA LYS A 5 1.13 -5.94 -0.33
C LYS A 5 -0.12 -6.69 -0.76
N CYS A 6 -0.70 -6.32 -1.89
CA CYS A 6 -1.76 -7.10 -2.49
C CYS A 6 -1.21 -8.48 -2.88
N ILE A 7 -1.88 -9.54 -2.44
CA ILE A 7 -1.46 -10.92 -2.73
C ILE A 7 -1.52 -11.26 -4.23
N ILE A 8 -2.44 -10.63 -4.97
CA ILE A 8 -2.67 -10.94 -6.39
C ILE A 8 -1.74 -10.12 -7.28
N SER A 9 -1.66 -8.80 -7.08
CA SER A 9 -0.81 -7.94 -7.92
C SER A 9 0.64 -7.87 -7.43
N GLY A 10 0.90 -8.11 -6.15
CA GLY A 10 2.21 -7.90 -5.52
C GLY A 10 2.50 -6.43 -5.16
N ASP A 11 1.59 -5.51 -5.50
CA ASP A 11 1.78 -4.08 -5.26
C ASP A 11 1.67 -3.73 -3.78
N GLU A 12 2.43 -2.74 -3.35
CA GLU A 12 2.30 -2.15 -2.02
C GLU A 12 1.04 -1.28 -1.95
N MET A 13 0.15 -1.59 -1.01
CA MET A 13 -1.11 -0.84 -0.82
C MET A 13 -0.96 0.20 0.29
N PHE A 14 -0.33 -0.17 1.40
CA PHE A 14 -0.02 0.72 2.53
C PHE A 14 1.08 0.13 3.43
N SER A 15 1.51 0.89 4.43
CA SER A 15 2.50 0.45 5.43
C SER A 15 2.01 0.66 6.86
N ASP A 16 2.71 0.07 7.84
CA ASP A 16 2.39 0.21 9.28
C ASP A 16 2.72 1.59 9.89
N ILE A 17 3.10 2.57 9.07
CA ILE A 17 3.28 3.96 9.51
C ILE A 17 1.95 4.67 9.74
N TYR A 18 0.88 4.20 9.10
CA TYR A 18 -0.47 4.75 9.26
C TYR A 18 -1.21 4.05 10.40
N LYS A 19 -2.27 4.69 10.85
CA LYS A 19 -3.16 4.15 11.87
C LYS A 19 -4.12 3.15 11.24
N ILE A 20 -3.84 1.87 11.45
CA ILE A 20 -4.63 0.74 10.96
C ILE A 20 -5.61 0.30 12.05
N LYS A 21 -6.90 0.24 11.72
CA LYS A 21 -7.96 -0.32 12.57
C LYS A 21 -8.56 -1.55 11.89
N GLU A 22 -8.98 -2.53 12.67
CA GLU A 22 -9.82 -3.61 12.12
C GLU A 22 -11.21 -3.04 11.84
N GLY A 23 -11.63 -3.16 10.58
CA GLY A 23 -12.91 -2.67 10.09
C GLY A 23 -14.01 -3.71 10.16
N ALA A 24 -15.04 -3.50 9.34
CA ALA A 24 -16.26 -4.30 9.29
C ALA A 24 -16.02 -5.82 9.39
N LYS A 25 -16.66 -6.44 10.39
CA LYS A 25 -16.67 -7.90 10.63
C LYS A 25 -15.29 -8.55 10.74
N GLY A 26 -14.22 -7.77 10.98
CA GLY A 26 -12.85 -8.27 11.16
C GLY A 26 -12.16 -8.76 9.87
N ILE A 27 -12.78 -8.54 8.71
CA ILE A 27 -12.23 -8.96 7.41
C ILE A 27 -11.64 -7.81 6.58
N THR A 28 -11.79 -6.58 7.06
CA THR A 28 -11.19 -5.39 6.44
C THR A 28 -10.25 -4.67 7.40
N TYR A 29 -9.29 -3.95 6.83
CA TYR A 29 -8.53 -2.92 7.50
C TYR A 29 -9.01 -1.55 7.07
N GLU A 30 -9.14 -0.64 8.02
CA GLU A 30 -9.35 0.78 7.79
C GLU A 30 -8.07 1.53 8.13
N VAL A 31 -7.50 2.19 7.14
CA VAL A 31 -6.22 2.90 7.22
C VAL A 31 -6.49 4.39 7.14
N GLU A 32 -6.26 5.09 8.25
CA GLU A 32 -6.47 6.54 8.37
C GLU A 32 -5.30 7.28 7.68
N GLY A 33 -5.62 8.16 6.73
CA GLY A 33 -4.65 8.99 6.02
C GLY A 33 -4.84 10.47 6.34
N ASN A 34 -4.01 11.32 5.74
CA ASN A 34 -4.10 12.77 5.83
C ASN A 34 -4.11 13.40 4.45
N VAL A 35 -4.83 14.51 4.29
CA VAL A 35 -4.73 15.35 3.09
C VAL A 35 -3.46 16.18 3.20
N ILE A 36 -2.55 16.01 2.24
CA ILE A 36 -1.29 16.75 2.14
C ILE A 36 -1.20 17.52 0.82
N SER A 37 -0.38 18.55 0.80
CA SER A 37 0.01 19.29 -0.40
C SER A 37 1.52 19.17 -0.60
N ARG A 38 1.95 18.76 -1.78
CA ARG A 38 3.36 18.72 -2.19
C ARG A 38 3.57 19.71 -3.31
N THR A 39 4.53 20.61 -3.15
CA THR A 39 4.98 21.48 -4.23
C THR A 39 6.09 20.77 -4.99
N GLU A 40 5.79 20.25 -6.18
CA GLU A 40 6.82 19.73 -7.07
C GLU A 40 7.63 20.93 -7.63
N GLY A 41 8.96 20.84 -7.59
CA GLY A 41 9.84 21.87 -8.18
C GLY A 41 10.40 22.94 -7.23
N SER A 42 10.29 22.80 -5.90
CA SER A 42 11.14 23.61 -5.00
C SER A 42 12.58 23.09 -5.02
N ILE A 43 13.31 23.48 -6.07
CA ILE A 43 14.77 23.54 -5.97
C ILE A 43 15.02 24.58 -4.90
N ASP A 44 15.61 24.17 -3.78
CA ASP A 44 16.06 25.12 -2.77
C ASP A 44 17.01 26.10 -3.48
N GLU A 45 16.58 27.35 -3.67
CA GLU A 45 17.36 28.38 -4.38
C GLU A 45 18.74 28.59 -3.72
N SER A 46 18.99 28.09 -2.50
CA SER A 46 20.31 28.10 -1.88
C SER A 46 21.30 27.08 -2.47
N LEU A 47 20.83 26.07 -3.21
CA LEU A 47 21.67 25.06 -3.87
C LEU A 47 22.12 25.43 -5.29
N ILE A 48 21.53 26.47 -5.91
CA ILE A 48 22.03 27.03 -7.17
C ILE A 48 23.12 28.06 -6.85
N GLY A 49 24.27 27.53 -6.43
CA GLY A 49 25.50 28.30 -6.28
C GLY A 49 25.96 28.85 -7.63
N GLY A 50 25.73 30.15 -7.85
CA GLY A 50 26.58 31.07 -8.60
C GLY A 50 26.76 30.87 -10.10
N ASN A 51 26.11 31.72 -10.90
CA ASN A 51 26.82 32.69 -11.76
C ASN A 51 25.87 33.81 -12.20
N ALA A 52 26.17 35.04 -11.83
CA ALA A 52 25.40 36.22 -12.25
C ALA A 52 25.86 36.65 -13.65
N SER A 53 25.12 36.27 -14.69
CA SER A 53 25.00 37.07 -15.91
C SER A 53 24.01 36.47 -16.91
N GLN A 54 23.23 37.37 -17.50
CA GLN A 54 22.56 37.30 -18.79
C GLN A 54 21.04 37.02 -18.76
N GLU A 55 20.34 38.07 -19.22
CA GLU A 55 18.90 38.18 -19.36
C GLU A 55 18.32 37.06 -20.22
N CYS A 56 17.33 36.34 -19.70
CA CYS A 56 16.40 35.53 -20.48
C CYS A 56 14.98 35.65 -19.87
N PRO A 57 13.94 35.65 -20.71
CA PRO A 57 12.61 36.10 -20.35
C PRO A 57 11.93 35.12 -19.40
N ASN A 58 11.17 35.70 -18.47
CA ASN A 58 10.21 35.12 -17.54
C ASN A 58 9.61 33.77 -17.99
N GLU A 59 10.28 32.66 -17.71
CA GLU A 59 9.64 31.36 -17.59
C GLU A 59 9.12 31.27 -16.15
N GLN A 60 7.88 31.71 -15.98
CA GLN A 60 7.09 31.44 -14.81
C GLN A 60 7.00 29.91 -14.68
N ALA A 61 7.93 29.31 -13.95
CA ALA A 61 7.89 27.91 -13.59
C ALA A 61 6.61 27.71 -12.77
N GLU A 62 5.56 27.20 -13.43
CA GLU A 62 4.31 26.87 -12.75
C GLU A 62 4.62 25.77 -11.74
N SER A 63 4.80 26.16 -10.48
CA SER A 63 4.91 25.23 -9.36
C SER A 63 3.58 24.48 -9.25
N SER A 64 3.50 23.26 -9.79
CA SER A 64 2.32 22.42 -9.65
C SER A 64 2.28 21.88 -8.22
N THR A 65 1.47 22.49 -7.37
CA THR A 65 1.17 21.95 -6.03
C THR A 65 0.20 20.80 -6.18
N VAL A 66 0.67 19.57 -5.96
CA VAL A 66 -0.15 18.36 -5.94
C VAL A 66 -0.76 18.21 -4.54
N ARG A 67 -2.07 18.40 -4.44
CA ARG A 67 -2.84 18.09 -3.22
C ARG A 67 -3.45 16.70 -3.33
N GLY A 68 -3.29 15.87 -2.32
CA GLY A 68 -3.81 14.50 -2.32
C GLY A 68 -3.69 13.85 -0.95
N ILE A 69 -4.16 12.61 -0.83
CA ILE A 69 -4.05 11.85 0.41
C ILE A 69 -2.68 11.20 0.47
N ASP A 70 -2.01 11.31 1.62
CA ASP A 70 -0.67 10.80 1.86
C ASP A 70 -0.51 9.32 1.48
N ILE A 71 -1.46 8.45 1.84
CA ILE A 71 -1.44 7.03 1.48
C ILE A 71 -1.39 6.86 -0.05
N ILE A 72 -2.24 7.58 -0.78
CA ILE A 72 -2.32 7.51 -2.25
C ILE A 72 -1.03 8.00 -2.88
N LEU A 73 -0.51 9.13 -2.41
CA LEU A 73 0.69 9.77 -2.95
C LEU A 73 1.98 9.01 -2.60
N ASN A 74 2.03 8.33 -1.46
CA ASN A 74 3.20 7.57 -1.02
C ASN A 74 3.31 6.19 -1.69
N HIS A 75 2.17 5.56 -1.96
CA HIS A 75 2.11 4.23 -2.57
C HIS A 75 1.74 4.27 -4.06
N ASN A 76 1.76 5.46 -4.67
CA ASN A 76 1.43 5.70 -6.08
C ASN A 76 0.11 5.06 -6.53
N LEU A 77 -0.90 5.02 -5.64
CA LEU A 77 -2.18 4.37 -5.93
C LEU A 77 -2.90 5.13 -7.07
N LYS A 78 -3.53 4.37 -7.96
CA LYS A 78 -4.16 4.90 -9.18
C LYS A 78 -5.66 4.93 -9.03
N GLU A 79 -6.25 6.12 -9.11
CA GLU A 79 -7.71 6.27 -9.09
C GLU A 79 -8.33 5.58 -10.31
N VAL A 80 -9.41 4.85 -10.08
CA VAL A 80 -10.21 4.22 -11.12
C VAL A 80 -11.69 4.48 -10.86
N SER A 81 -12.46 4.58 -11.94
CA SER A 81 -13.91 4.73 -11.85
C SER A 81 -14.60 3.42 -12.17
N PHE A 82 -15.53 3.00 -11.32
CA PHE A 82 -16.38 1.84 -11.56
C PHE A 82 -17.85 2.24 -11.72
N ALA A 83 -18.54 1.57 -12.64
CA ALA A 83 -19.99 1.48 -12.57
C ALA A 83 -20.37 0.44 -11.50
N LYS A 84 -21.44 0.68 -10.73
CA LYS A 84 -21.89 -0.19 -9.63
C LYS A 84 -22.05 -1.66 -10.03
N ASN A 85 -22.59 -1.92 -11.23
CA ASN A 85 -22.76 -3.28 -11.74
C ASN A 85 -21.42 -3.95 -12.10
N THR A 86 -20.49 -3.20 -12.69
CA THR A 86 -19.15 -3.69 -13.02
C THR A 86 -18.37 -4.01 -11.74
N TYR A 87 -18.40 -3.12 -10.74
CA TYR A 87 -17.78 -3.39 -9.44
C TYR A 87 -18.38 -4.61 -8.75
N ARG A 88 -19.70 -4.80 -8.83
CA ARG A 88 -20.39 -5.98 -8.28
C ARG A 88 -19.88 -7.28 -8.92
N SER A 89 -19.58 -7.29 -10.21
CA SER A 89 -19.02 -8.47 -10.88
C SER A 89 -17.55 -8.68 -10.46
N TYR A 90 -16.75 -7.62 -10.52
CA TYR A 90 -15.34 -7.64 -10.11
C TYR A 90 -15.16 -8.16 -8.67
N ILE A 91 -15.88 -7.59 -7.70
CA ILE A 91 -15.71 -7.98 -6.29
C ILE A 91 -16.13 -9.43 -6.03
N LYS A 92 -17.10 -9.96 -6.79
CA LYS A 92 -17.48 -11.37 -6.69
C LYS A 92 -16.39 -12.29 -7.21
N GLU A 93 -15.70 -11.92 -8.29
CA GLU A 93 -14.58 -12.70 -8.84
C GLU A 93 -13.39 -12.65 -7.91
N TYR A 94 -13.01 -11.45 -7.45
CA TYR A 94 -11.96 -11.25 -6.46
C TYR A 94 -12.18 -12.08 -5.19
N MET A 95 -13.41 -12.11 -4.67
CA MET A 95 -13.76 -12.90 -3.48
C MET A 95 -13.69 -14.40 -3.70
N LYS A 96 -13.98 -14.90 -4.92
CA LYS A 96 -13.79 -16.31 -5.25
C LYS A 96 -12.31 -16.68 -5.21
N ASP A 97 -11.43 -15.82 -5.67
CA ASP A 97 -10.00 -16.09 -5.68
C ASP A 97 -9.41 -16.02 -4.26
N LEU A 98 -9.85 -15.07 -3.44
CA LEU A 98 -9.55 -15.07 -2.01
C LEU A 98 -10.05 -16.34 -1.32
N LYS A 99 -11.29 -16.76 -1.58
CA LYS A 99 -11.86 -17.97 -1.00
C LYS A 99 -11.02 -19.21 -1.31
N LYS A 100 -10.62 -19.41 -2.58
CA LYS A 100 -9.73 -20.53 -2.98
C LYS A 100 -8.40 -20.52 -2.23
N ARG A 101 -7.87 -19.34 -1.90
CA ARG A 101 -6.63 -19.19 -1.14
C ARG A 101 -6.84 -19.52 0.34
N ILE A 102 -7.89 -18.99 0.95
CA ILE A 102 -8.26 -19.27 2.34
C ILE A 102 -8.54 -20.76 2.50
N GLU A 103 -9.23 -21.41 1.56
CA GLU A 103 -9.45 -22.86 1.57
C GLU A 103 -8.15 -23.67 1.63
N LYS A 104 -7.08 -23.19 0.99
CA LYS A 104 -5.75 -23.84 1.01
C LYS A 104 -4.98 -23.60 2.30
N GLN A 105 -5.14 -22.43 2.93
CA GLN A 105 -4.35 -22.03 4.10
C GLN A 105 -5.06 -22.31 5.43
N ASN A 106 -6.37 -22.10 5.47
CA ASN A 106 -7.23 -22.25 6.64
C ASN A 106 -8.65 -22.69 6.22
N PRO A 107 -8.85 -23.98 5.92
CA PRO A 107 -10.14 -24.49 5.45
C PRO A 107 -11.28 -24.28 6.46
N GLU A 108 -10.99 -24.25 7.77
CA GLU A 108 -12.00 -24.03 8.82
C GLU A 108 -12.54 -22.58 8.83
N GLY A 109 -11.72 -21.61 8.40
CA GLY A 109 -12.08 -20.19 8.36
C GLY A 109 -12.95 -19.78 7.17
N VAL A 110 -13.12 -20.65 6.17
CA VAL A 110 -13.76 -20.33 4.88
C VAL A 110 -15.22 -19.92 5.05
N LYS A 111 -15.94 -20.61 5.94
CA LYS A 111 -17.36 -20.31 6.19
C LYS A 111 -17.51 -18.91 6.78
N THR A 112 -16.76 -18.62 7.84
CA THR A 112 -16.74 -17.31 8.51
C THR A 112 -16.36 -16.19 7.54
N PHE A 113 -15.34 -16.42 6.70
CA PHE A 113 -14.95 -15.47 5.65
C PHE A 113 -16.09 -15.20 4.68
N THR A 114 -16.77 -16.24 4.17
CA THR A 114 -17.83 -16.11 3.18
C THR A 114 -19.02 -15.31 3.72
N ASP A 115 -19.44 -15.61 4.95
CA ASP A 115 -20.57 -14.93 5.61
C ASP A 115 -20.25 -13.44 5.86
N ASN A 116 -19.04 -13.17 6.37
CA ASN A 116 -18.58 -11.79 6.62
C ASN A 116 -18.37 -11.01 5.31
N ALA A 117 -17.80 -11.64 4.29
CA ALA A 117 -17.55 -11.03 2.98
C ALA A 117 -18.87 -10.60 2.33
N GLN A 118 -19.90 -11.45 2.38
CA GLN A 118 -21.22 -11.10 1.84
C GLN A 118 -21.80 -9.86 2.50
N ALA A 119 -21.71 -9.75 3.83
CA ALA A 119 -22.19 -8.59 4.57
C ALA A 119 -21.43 -7.31 4.18
N VAL A 120 -20.10 -7.38 4.13
CA VAL A 120 -19.25 -6.22 3.79
C VAL A 120 -19.46 -5.77 2.34
N ILE A 121 -19.55 -6.70 1.39
CA ILE A 121 -19.84 -6.36 -0.02
C ILE A 121 -21.20 -5.69 -0.16
N SER A 122 -22.21 -6.17 0.57
CA SER A 122 -23.55 -5.57 0.55
C SER A 122 -23.53 -4.12 1.06
N ASP A 123 -22.77 -3.85 2.12
CA ASP A 123 -22.61 -2.51 2.67
C ASP A 123 -21.88 -1.57 1.70
N ILE A 124 -20.77 -2.03 1.11
CA ILE A 124 -20.02 -1.26 0.09
C ILE A 124 -20.92 -0.94 -1.11
N LEU A 125 -21.71 -1.90 -1.59
CA LEU A 125 -22.61 -1.68 -2.73
C LEU A 125 -23.76 -0.72 -2.38
N THR A 126 -24.21 -0.70 -1.13
CA THR A 126 -25.24 0.23 -0.67
C THR A 126 -24.69 1.66 -0.65
N ASN A 127 -23.47 1.81 -0.14
CA ASN A 127 -22.76 3.09 -0.01
C ASN A 127 -21.83 3.41 -1.19
N PHE A 128 -22.03 2.76 -2.35
CA PHE A 128 -21.10 2.78 -3.49
C PHE A 128 -20.69 4.18 -3.94
N VAL A 129 -21.62 5.14 -3.90
CA VAL A 129 -21.40 6.53 -4.35
C VAL A 129 -20.48 7.33 -3.43
N ASN A 130 -20.29 6.87 -2.19
CA ASN A 130 -19.42 7.54 -1.21
C ASN A 130 -17.97 7.05 -1.33
N TYR A 131 -17.74 5.96 -2.06
CA TYR A 131 -16.41 5.38 -2.21
C TYR A 131 -15.74 5.85 -3.50
N GLN A 132 -14.47 6.24 -3.36
CA GLN A 132 -13.54 6.38 -4.47
C GLN A 132 -12.66 5.12 -4.54
N PHE A 133 -12.35 4.65 -5.75
CA PHE A 133 -11.69 3.36 -5.96
C PHE A 133 -10.26 3.57 -6.44
N PHE A 134 -9.32 2.82 -5.86
CA PHE A 134 -7.91 2.92 -6.15
C PHE A 134 -7.29 1.56 -6.40
N LEU A 135 -6.49 1.43 -7.46
CA LEU A 135 -5.65 0.27 -7.73
C LEU A 135 -4.22 0.53 -7.24
N GLY A 136 -3.46 -0.56 -7.07
CA GLY A 136 -2.01 -0.50 -6.89
C GLY A 136 -1.31 0.11 -8.11
N GLU A 137 -0.02 0.40 -7.95
CA GLU A 137 0.81 1.05 -8.97
C GLU A 137 0.76 0.34 -10.34
N SER A 138 0.71 -0.99 -10.35
CA SER A 138 0.65 -1.79 -11.59
C SER A 138 -0.67 -1.68 -12.35
N MET A 139 -1.71 -1.09 -11.75
CA MET A 139 -3.08 -1.06 -12.29
C MET A 139 -3.62 -2.45 -12.66
N ASN A 140 -3.23 -3.49 -11.91
CA ASN A 140 -3.76 -4.83 -12.10
C ASN A 140 -5.25 -4.88 -11.75
N HIS A 141 -6.09 -5.15 -12.75
CA HIS A 141 -7.54 -5.17 -12.62
C HIS A 141 -8.07 -6.40 -11.89
N ASP A 142 -7.26 -7.45 -11.74
CA ASP A 142 -7.57 -8.64 -10.92
C ASP A 142 -7.09 -8.45 -9.47
N GLY A 143 -6.26 -7.43 -9.24
CA GLY A 143 -5.68 -7.07 -7.95
C GLY A 143 -6.70 -6.51 -6.96
N MET A 144 -6.21 -6.07 -5.80
CA MET A 144 -7.05 -5.43 -4.78
C MET A 144 -7.40 -4.00 -5.19
N VAL A 145 -8.69 -3.65 -5.04
CA VAL A 145 -9.15 -2.26 -5.08
C VAL A 145 -9.24 -1.72 -3.65
N GLY A 146 -8.47 -0.66 -3.36
CA GLY A 146 -8.61 0.15 -2.17
C GLY A 146 -9.82 1.07 -2.27
N LEU A 147 -10.58 1.19 -1.18
CA LEU A 147 -11.79 2.01 -1.12
C LEU A 147 -11.56 3.22 -0.23
N LEU A 148 -11.46 4.39 -0.81
CA LEU A 148 -11.36 5.64 -0.06
C LEU A 148 -12.73 6.16 0.30
N ASN A 149 -12.90 6.56 1.56
CA ASN A 149 -14.05 7.32 2.05
C ASN A 149 -13.59 8.31 3.14
N TYR A 150 -14.48 9.19 3.59
CA TYR A 150 -14.24 10.16 4.65
C TYR A 150 -15.04 9.79 5.90
N ARG A 151 -14.47 10.05 7.08
CA ARG A 151 -15.16 9.82 8.37
C ARG A 151 -16.39 10.75 8.49
N GLU A 152 -17.16 10.57 9.55
CA GLU A 152 -18.35 11.40 9.84
C GLU A 152 -18.02 12.90 9.95
N ASP A 153 -16.76 13.25 10.21
CA ASP A 153 -16.26 14.63 10.20
C ASP A 153 -16.14 15.23 8.79
N GLY A 154 -16.23 14.42 7.74
CA GLY A 154 -16.08 14.83 6.34
C GLY A 154 -14.66 15.28 5.94
N ILE A 155 -13.68 15.19 6.84
CA ILE A 155 -12.34 15.75 6.67
C ILE A 155 -11.28 14.65 6.72
N THR A 156 -11.44 13.66 7.59
CA THR A 156 -10.44 12.62 7.81
C THR A 156 -10.61 11.51 6.76
N PRO A 157 -9.68 11.35 5.79
CA PRO A 157 -9.76 10.29 4.80
C PRO A 157 -9.35 8.96 5.43
N TYR A 158 -10.03 7.89 5.03
CA TYR A 158 -9.61 6.53 5.37
C TYR A 158 -9.80 5.61 4.18
N MET A 159 -8.87 4.66 4.02
CA MET A 159 -8.93 3.64 2.98
C MET A 159 -9.30 2.29 3.59
N VAL A 160 -10.18 1.56 2.93
CA VAL A 160 -10.60 0.20 3.31
C VAL A 160 -9.93 -0.81 2.39
N PHE A 161 -9.31 -1.82 2.99
CA PHE A 161 -8.64 -2.93 2.31
C PHE A 161 -9.08 -4.28 2.89
N PHE A 162 -9.12 -5.34 2.10
CA PHE A 162 -9.47 -6.69 2.59
C PHE A 162 -8.25 -7.36 3.25
N LYS A 163 -8.38 -7.77 4.51
CA LYS A 163 -7.29 -8.35 5.31
C LYS A 163 -6.73 -9.62 4.67
N ASP A 164 -7.61 -10.53 4.24
CA ASP A 164 -7.22 -11.79 3.61
C ASP A 164 -6.64 -11.63 2.20
N GLY A 165 -6.72 -10.43 1.62
CA GLY A 165 -6.10 -10.08 0.34
C GLY A 165 -4.72 -9.45 0.46
N LEU A 166 -4.20 -9.28 1.69
CA LEU A 166 -2.91 -8.65 1.95
C LEU A 166 -1.88 -9.63 2.51
N GLU A 167 -0.65 -9.52 2.01
CA GLU A 167 0.53 -10.15 2.59
C GLU A 167 1.34 -9.11 3.38
N ILE A 168 1.78 -9.50 4.57
CA ILE A 168 2.56 -8.61 5.45
C ILE A 168 4.04 -8.92 5.30
N GLU A 169 4.78 -8.02 4.66
CA GLU A 169 6.23 -8.11 4.53
C GLU A 169 6.91 -7.29 5.63
N LYS A 170 7.81 -7.92 6.41
CA LYS A 170 8.57 -7.22 7.45
C LYS A 170 9.90 -6.70 6.88
N CYS A 171 9.99 -5.39 6.66
CA CYS A 171 11.25 -4.75 6.30
C CYS A 171 12.11 -4.54 7.55
N VAL A 172 13.30 -5.15 7.56
CA VAL A 172 14.32 -4.92 8.59
C VAL A 172 15.33 -3.92 8.03
N SER A 173 15.45 -2.74 8.66
CA SER A 173 16.42 -1.72 8.23
C SER A 173 17.82 -2.32 8.10
N THR A 174 18.44 -2.11 6.94
CA THR A 174 19.72 -2.71 6.51
C THR A 174 20.92 -2.39 7.39
N LYS A 175 20.82 -1.43 8.32
CA LYS A 175 21.84 -1.20 9.35
C LYS A 175 22.08 -2.45 10.22
N ASN A 176 21.04 -3.24 10.47
CA ASN A 176 21.17 -4.53 11.17
C ASN A 176 21.38 -5.72 10.22
N ALA A 177 20.94 -5.62 8.96
CA ALA A 177 21.15 -6.68 7.97
C ALA A 177 22.64 -6.78 7.59
N GLN A 178 23.35 -5.66 7.40
CA GLN A 178 24.81 -5.67 7.18
C GLN A 178 25.55 -6.28 8.37
N LYS A 179 25.19 -5.92 9.60
CA LYS A 179 25.80 -6.47 10.82
C LYS A 179 25.56 -7.99 10.95
N LEU A 180 24.40 -8.49 10.51
CA LEU A 180 24.07 -9.92 10.53
C LEU A 180 24.71 -10.69 9.36
N PHE A 181 24.83 -10.06 8.18
CA PHE A 181 25.53 -10.62 7.02
C PHE A 181 27.04 -10.70 7.27
N PHE A 182 27.65 -9.64 7.85
CA PHE A 182 29.06 -9.66 8.28
C PHE A 182 29.30 -10.68 9.39
N LYS A 183 28.49 -10.71 10.46
CA LYS A 183 28.65 -11.74 11.52
C LYS A 183 28.54 -13.17 10.99
N LYS A 184 27.65 -13.45 10.04
CA LYS A 184 27.51 -14.79 9.44
C LYS A 184 28.67 -15.12 8.50
N ASN A 185 29.14 -14.17 7.69
CA ASN A 185 30.28 -14.38 6.80
C ASN A 185 31.62 -14.49 7.55
N ASP A 186 31.81 -13.76 8.65
CA ASP A 186 32.99 -13.90 9.51
C ASP A 186 33.02 -15.24 10.24
N ALA A 187 31.86 -15.73 10.71
CA ALA A 187 31.75 -17.06 11.33
C ALA A 187 31.98 -18.20 10.32
N LEU A 188 31.50 -18.05 9.08
CA LEU A 188 31.75 -19.01 7.99
C LEU A 188 33.23 -19.02 7.58
N ASN A 189 33.89 -17.87 7.49
CA ASN A 189 35.33 -17.79 7.15
C ASN A 189 36.24 -18.35 8.26
N TRP A 190 35.92 -18.11 9.54
CA TRP A 190 36.71 -18.66 10.66
C TRP A 190 36.62 -20.19 10.74
N SER A 191 35.42 -20.76 10.51
CA SER A 191 35.23 -22.21 10.50
C SER A 191 35.97 -22.92 9.35
N LEU A 192 36.13 -22.23 8.21
CA LEU A 192 36.89 -22.72 7.05
C LEU A 192 38.41 -22.61 7.25
N PHE A 193 38.86 -21.58 7.98
CA PHE A 193 40.28 -21.37 8.31
C PHE A 193 40.80 -22.37 9.37
N CYS A 194 40.01 -22.69 10.40
CA CYS A 194 40.37 -23.68 11.42
C CYS A 194 40.49 -25.11 10.87
N LYS A 195 39.69 -25.50 9.86
CA LYS A 195 39.77 -26.84 9.24
C LYS A 195 41.00 -27.05 8.35
N LYS A 196 41.70 -25.98 7.94
CA LYS A 196 42.91 -26.06 7.10
C LYS A 196 44.22 -26.07 7.90
N SER A 197 44.19 -25.86 9.22
CA SER A 197 45.41 -25.76 10.04
C SER A 197 45.79 -27.04 10.80
N HIS A 198 45.10 -28.16 10.56
CA HIS A 198 45.38 -29.47 11.17
C HIS A 198 45.48 -30.61 10.13
N LYS A 199 46.28 -30.40 9.09
CA LYS A 199 46.81 -31.48 8.26
C LYS A 199 48.21 -31.17 7.78
#